data_AF-X1V1H1-F1
#
_entry.id   AF-X1V1H1-F1
#
_cell.length_a   1.000
_cell.length_b   1.000
_cell.length_c   1.000
_cell.angle_alpha   90.00
_cell.angle_beta   90.00
_cell.angle_gamma   90.00
#
_symmetry.space_group_name_H-M   'P 1'
#
loop_
_entity.id
_entity.type
_entity.pdbx_description
1 polymer ?
#
loop_
_entity_poly.entity_id
_entity_poly.type
_entity_poly.pdbx_seq_one_letter_code
_entity_poly.pdbx_strand_id
1 'polypeptide(L)'
;MNNKLKPTFSTVEHLERLYSQNCPRLSFSADSVKEWQKWRKELKAKLIELLGLFPEKCDLKPQIVQKKDLGTYYREKIIIQPERG
;
A
#
# COMPACT_ATOMS: atom_id res chain seq x y z
N MET A 1 22.30 44.09 -6.94
CA MET A 1 21.85 43.65 -5.60
C MET A 1 21.69 42.14 -5.63
N ASN A 2 22.68 41.39 -5.11
CA ASN A 2 22.64 39.93 -5.07
C ASN A 2 21.81 39.48 -3.86
N ASN A 3 20.58 39.06 -4.12
CA ASN A 3 19.72 38.49 -3.09
C ASN A 3 20.16 37.04 -2.85
N LYS A 4 21.13 36.82 -1.96
CA LYS A 4 21.48 35.46 -1.50
C LYS A 4 20.28 34.91 -0.74
N LEU A 5 19.55 33.99 -1.36
CA LEU A 5 18.48 33.22 -0.71
C LEU A 5 19.02 32.61 0.57
N LYS A 6 18.43 32.96 1.72
CA LYS A 6 18.75 32.31 3.00
C LYS A 6 18.28 30.86 2.93
N PRO A 7 19.08 29.87 3.34
CA PRO A 7 18.62 28.49 3.35
C PRO A 7 17.50 28.34 4.37
N THR A 8 16.31 27.97 3.89
CA THR A 8 15.18 27.61 4.75
C THR A 8 15.39 26.18 5.25
N PHE A 9 15.40 25.99 6.57
CA PHE A 9 15.51 24.67 7.21
C PHE A 9 14.13 24.08 7.52
N SER A 10 13.13 24.38 6.69
CA SER A 10 11.78 23.87 6.86
C SER A 10 11.71 22.41 6.39
N THR A 11 11.34 21.51 7.30
CA THR A 11 11.06 20.11 6.95
C THR A 11 9.95 20.01 5.91
N VAL A 12 8.95 20.89 5.98
CA VAL A 12 7.82 20.90 5.03
C VAL A 12 8.30 21.23 3.63
N GLU A 13 9.03 22.34 3.45
CA GLU A 13 9.56 22.74 2.13
C GLU A 13 10.53 21.70 1.57
N HIS A 14 11.32 21.07 2.43
CA HIS A 14 12.22 19.99 2.04
C HIS A 14 11.44 18.77 1.50
N LEU A 15 10.41 18.32 2.23
CA LEU A 15 9.57 17.19 1.84
C LEU A 15 8.78 17.51 0.57
N GLU A 16 8.19 18.69 0.45
CA GLU A 16 7.49 19.14 -0.76
C GLU A 16 8.40 19.11 -1.99
N ARG A 17 9.65 19.59 -1.84
CA ARG A 17 10.64 19.51 -2.92
C ARG A 17 10.92 18.06 -3.32
N LEU A 18 11.13 17.16 -2.34
CA LEU A 18 11.33 15.74 -2.62
C LEU A 18 10.13 15.10 -3.32
N TYR A 19 8.90 15.41 -2.88
CA TYR A 19 7.69 14.92 -3.52
C TYR A 19 7.54 15.45 -4.95
N SER A 20 7.80 16.74 -5.18
CA SER A 20 7.70 17.35 -6.52
C SER A 20 8.71 16.81 -7.52
N GLN A 21 9.90 16.43 -7.04
CA GLN A 21 10.98 15.88 -7.85
C GLN A 21 10.86 14.37 -8.04
N ASN A 22 10.10 13.69 -7.17
CA ASN A 22 9.87 12.26 -7.27
C ASN A 22 8.82 12.00 -8.35
N CYS A 23 9.25 11.47 -9.49
CA CYS A 23 8.37 10.91 -10.51
C CYS A 23 8.42 9.38 -10.42
N PRO A 24 7.43 8.72 -9.80
CA PRO A 24 7.38 7.27 -9.75
C PRO A 24 7.43 6.67 -11.15
N ARG A 25 8.27 5.65 -11.34
CA ARG A 25 8.39 4.95 -12.64
C ARG A 25 7.07 4.36 -13.14
N LEU A 26 6.14 4.09 -12.22
CA LEU A 26 4.81 3.52 -12.51
C LEU A 26 3.69 4.52 -12.17
N SER A 27 3.94 5.82 -12.34
CA SER A 27 2.89 6.84 -12.36
C SER A 27 1.79 6.45 -13.37
N PHE A 28 0.53 6.75 -13.03
CA PHE A 28 -0.59 6.42 -13.89
C PHE A 28 -0.62 7.34 -15.12
N SER A 29 -0.68 6.75 -16.32
CA SER A 29 -0.70 7.49 -17.59
C SER A 29 -1.38 6.69 -18.71
N ALA A 30 -2.38 5.87 -18.39
CA ALA A 30 -3.07 5.05 -19.38
C ALA A 30 -4.25 5.81 -20.00
N ASP A 31 -4.32 5.82 -21.33
CA ASP A 31 -5.40 6.43 -22.10
C ASP A 31 -6.36 5.39 -22.71
N SER A 32 -6.07 4.10 -22.45
CA SER A 32 -6.88 2.97 -22.91
C SER A 32 -6.97 1.86 -21.87
N VAL A 33 -7.99 1.01 -22.02
CA VAL A 33 -8.16 -0.19 -21.18
C VAL A 33 -6.93 -1.11 -21.27
N LYS A 34 -6.35 -1.25 -22.46
CA LYS A 34 -5.17 -2.09 -22.69
C LYS A 34 -3.94 -1.55 -21.96
N GLU A 35 -3.71 -0.24 -22.02
CA GLU A 35 -2.62 0.41 -21.28
C GLU A 35 -2.83 0.33 -19.78
N TRP A 36 -4.08 0.51 -19.32
CA TRP A 36 -4.42 0.35 -17.91
C TRP A 36 -4.13 -1.07 -17.42
N GLN A 37 -4.50 -2.10 -18.19
CA GLN A 37 -4.21 -3.50 -17.86
C GLN A 37 -2.70 -3.76 -17.75
N LYS A 38 -1.90 -3.21 -18.68
CA LYS A 38 -0.44 -3.31 -18.65
C LYS A 38 0.14 -2.63 -17.43
N TRP A 39 -0.18 -1.35 -17.23
CA TRP A 39 0.26 -0.56 -16.06
C TRP A 39 -0.11 -1.27 -14.75
N ARG A 40 -1.34 -1.77 -14.64
CA ARG A 40 -1.83 -2.45 -13.44
C ARG A 40 -1.02 -3.70 -13.12
N LYS A 41 -0.66 -4.48 -14.14
CA LYS A 41 0.16 -5.69 -13.98
C LYS A 41 1.55 -5.33 -13.45
N GLU A 42 2.18 -4.33 -14.04
CA GLU A 42 3.52 -3.86 -13.67
C GLU A 42 3.56 -3.26 -12.26
N LEU A 43 2.56 -2.42 -11.92
CA LEU A 43 2.41 -1.84 -10.58
C LEU A 43 2.26 -2.93 -9.52
N LYS A 44 1.38 -3.91 -9.73
CA LYS A 44 1.18 -5.01 -8.79
C LYS A 44 2.47 -5.80 -8.56
N ALA A 45 3.22 -6.09 -9.62
CA ALA A 45 4.48 -6.81 -9.52
C ALA A 45 5.50 -6.01 -8.68
N LYS A 46 5.67 -4.71 -8.98
CA LYS A 46 6.60 -3.86 -8.22
C LYS A 46 6.17 -3.66 -6.78
N LEU A 47 4.87 -3.57 -6.51
CA LEU A 47 4.34 -3.46 -5.15
C LEU A 47 4.65 -4.71 -4.33
N ILE A 48 4.43 -5.90 -4.88
CA ILE A 48 4.77 -7.17 -4.23
C ILE A 48 6.28 -7.25 -3.97
N GLU A 49 7.11 -6.87 -4.95
CA GLU A 49 8.57 -6.83 -4.79
C GLU A 49 8.98 -5.94 -3.60
N LEU A 50 8.40 -4.75 -3.48
CA LEU A 50 8.75 -3.76 -2.45
C LEU A 50 8.23 -4.10 -1.05
N LEU A 51 7.06 -4.76 -0.96
CA LEU A 51 6.51 -5.21 0.32
C LEU A 51 7.25 -6.44 0.88
N GLY A 52 8.06 -7.10 0.06
CA GLY A 52 8.62 -8.42 0.34
C GLY A 52 7.69 -9.54 -0.13
N LEU A 53 8.23 -10.76 -0.22
CA LEU A 53 7.45 -11.92 -0.64
C LEU A 53 6.31 -12.17 0.35
N PHE A 54 5.09 -12.34 -0.17
CA PHE A 54 3.99 -12.87 0.63
C PHE A 54 4.25 -14.33 1.00
N PRO A 55 3.77 -14.80 2.15
CA PRO A 55 3.86 -16.21 2.50
C PRO A 55 3.16 -17.07 1.44
N GLU A 56 3.58 -18.32 1.31
CA GLU A 56 2.89 -19.27 0.44
C GLU A 56 1.43 -19.39 0.84
N LYS A 57 0.55 -19.49 -0.16
CA LYS A 57 -0.88 -19.75 0.09
C LYS A 57 -1.03 -21.04 0.89
N CYS A 58 -1.80 -20.96 1.96
CA CYS A 58 -2.16 -22.08 2.81
C CYS A 58 -3.65 -22.02 3.17
N ASP A 59 -4.18 -23.12 3.70
CA ASP A 59 -5.50 -23.13 4.31
C ASP A 59 -5.43 -22.33 5.63
N LEU A 60 -6.26 -21.30 5.74
CA LEU A 60 -6.28 -20.36 6.86
C LEU A 60 -6.84 -20.96 8.14
N LYS A 61 -7.47 -22.15 8.08
CA LYS A 61 -8.05 -22.86 9.24
C LYS A 61 -8.82 -21.93 10.19
N PRO A 62 -9.83 -21.17 9.70
CA PRO A 62 -10.51 -20.17 10.51
C PRO A 62 -11.27 -20.82 11.68
N GLN A 63 -11.14 -20.25 12.87
CA GLN A 63 -11.81 -20.71 14.08
C GLN A 63 -12.54 -19.56 14.76
N ILE A 64 -13.87 -19.69 14.90
CA ILE A 64 -14.65 -18.76 15.73
C ILE A 64 -14.39 -19.13 17.19
N VAL A 65 -13.64 -18.29 17.89
CA VAL A 65 -13.31 -18.48 19.31
C VAL A 65 -14.28 -17.76 20.24
N GLN A 66 -15.10 -16.86 19.70
CA GLN A 66 -16.16 -16.18 20.43
C GLN A 66 -17.25 -15.73 19.46
N LYS A 67 -18.51 -15.88 19.88
CA LYS A 67 -19.67 -15.27 19.22
C LYS A 67 -20.54 -14.60 20.28
N LYS A 68 -20.91 -13.33 20.06
CA LYS A 68 -21.79 -12.56 20.94
C LYS A 68 -22.96 -12.00 20.14
N ASP A 69 -24.17 -12.29 20.60
CA ASP A 69 -25.39 -11.62 20.14
C ASP A 69 -25.46 -10.22 20.77
N LEU A 70 -25.70 -9.20 19.95
CA LEU A 70 -25.86 -7.81 20.36
C LEU A 70 -27.24 -7.26 19.94
N GLY A 71 -28.20 -8.16 19.70
CA GLY A 71 -29.60 -7.87 19.39
C GLY A 71 -29.82 -7.54 17.91
N THR A 72 -29.04 -6.61 17.36
CA THR A 72 -29.14 -6.20 15.94
C THR A 72 -28.07 -6.84 15.06
N TYR A 73 -27.02 -7.39 15.66
CA TYR A 73 -25.94 -8.07 14.96
C TYR A 73 -25.22 -9.06 15.87
N TYR A 74 -24.42 -9.94 15.25
CA TYR A 74 -23.49 -10.80 15.95
C TYR A 74 -22.07 -10.26 15.80
N ARG A 75 -21.29 -10.35 16.89
CA ARG A 75 -19.84 -10.13 16.85
C ARG A 75 -19.11 -11.45 17.02
N GLU A 76 -18.30 -11.81 16.02
CA GLU A 76 -17.46 -13.00 16.06
C GLU A 76 -15.98 -12.62 16.18
N LYS A 77 -15.25 -13.29 17.08
CA LYS A 77 -13.78 -13.25 17.11
C LYS A 77 -13.28 -14.49 16.39
N ILE A 78 -12.49 -14.28 15.34
CA ILE A 78 -11.96 -15.34 14.48
C ILE A 78 -10.44 -15.34 14.58
N ILE A 79 -9.86 -16.52 14.79
CA ILE A 79 -8.43 -16.76 14.65
C ILE A 79 -8.18 -17.46 13.32
N ILE A 80 -7.12 -17.07 12.61
CA ILE A 80 -6.66 -17.69 11.36
C ILE A 80 -5.17 -18.04 11.45
N GLN A 81 -4.75 -19.01 10.66
CA GLN A 81 -3.37 -19.42 10.47
C GLN A 81 -2.86 -18.91 9.11
N PRO A 82 -2.18 -17.75 9.05
CA PRO A 82 -1.80 -17.11 7.77
C PRO A 82 -0.57 -17.75 7.11
N GLU A 83 0.15 -18.63 7.81
CA GLU A 83 1.38 -19.27 7.37
C GLU A 83 1.37 -20.77 7.71
N ARG A 84 2.15 -21.60 7.00
CA ARG A 84 2.31 -23.01 7.40
C ARG A 84 3.07 -23.07 8.73
N GLY A 85 2.48 -23.74 9.72
CA GLY A 85 3.13 -24.09 10.98
C GLY A 85 3.95 -25.37 10.87
#